data_AF-A0A1B2CT95-F1
#
_entry.id   AF-A0A1B2CT95-F1
#
_cell.length_a   1.000
_cell.length_b   1.000
_cell.length_c   1.000
_cell.angle_alpha   90.00
_cell.angle_beta   90.00
_cell.angle_gamma   90.00
#
_symmetry.space_group_name_H-M   'P 1'
#
loop_
_entity.id
_entity.type
_entity.pdbx_description
1 polymer ?
#
loop_
_entity_poly.entity_id
_entity_poly.type
_entity_poly.pdbx_seq_one_letter_code
_entity_poly.pdbx_strand_id
1 'polypeptide(L)'
;DPNNPDDKCSRYEVLCWINETLQTNFTQVEQCRSGACFCQLIDLLFPGSIDMSKVKFESQKRSDFMQNYSFLQTAFRKLGITESI
;
A
#
# COMPACT_ATOMS: atom_id res chain seq x y z
N ASP A 1 -6.24 17.95 11.94
CA ASP A 1 -5.50 17.98 13.22
C ASP A 1 -5.22 16.53 13.61
N PRO A 2 -3.95 16.10 13.72
CA PRO A 2 -3.59 14.72 14.06
C PRO A 2 -4.06 14.25 15.45
N ASN A 3 -4.60 15.16 16.28
CA ASN A 3 -5.17 14.85 17.60
C ASN A 3 -6.71 14.74 17.60
N ASN A 4 -7.38 14.89 16.45
CA ASN A 4 -8.83 14.66 16.38
C ASN A 4 -9.13 13.17 16.68
N PRO A 5 -9.96 12.84 17.69
CA PRO A 5 -10.34 11.46 17.99
C PRO A 5 -11.02 10.74 16.79
N ASP A 6 -11.77 11.45 15.97
CA ASP A 6 -12.43 10.88 14.78
C ASP A 6 -11.40 10.40 13.74
N ASP A 7 -10.26 11.11 13.63
CA ASP A 7 -9.16 10.77 12.72
C ASP A 7 -8.32 9.56 13.21
N LYS A 8 -8.34 9.28 14.52
CA LYS A 8 -7.75 8.05 15.06
C LYS A 8 -8.62 6.84 14.78
N CYS A 9 -9.95 7.00 14.87
CA CYS A 9 -10.90 5.95 14.54
C CYS A 9 -10.78 5.54 13.06
N SER A 10 -10.77 6.52 12.14
CA SER A 10 -10.67 6.25 10.71
C SER A 10 -9.36 5.54 10.31
N ARG A 11 -8.22 5.94 10.89
CA ARG A 11 -6.93 5.27 10.65
C ARG A 11 -6.92 3.82 11.10
N TYR A 12 -7.53 3.54 12.25
CA TYR A 12 -7.65 2.19 12.77
C TYR A 12 -8.56 1.32 11.87
N GLU A 13 -9.69 1.86 11.43
CA GLU A 13 -10.60 1.16 10.50
C GLU A 13 -9.91 0.80 9.19
N VAL A 14 -9.15 1.74 8.59
CA VAL A 14 -8.38 1.48 7.38
C VAL A 14 -7.33 0.38 7.60
N LEU A 15 -6.62 0.41 8.72
CA LEU A 15 -5.65 -0.64 9.06
C LEU A 15 -6.30 -2.00 9.25
N CYS A 16 -7.43 -2.04 9.95
CA CYS A 16 -8.20 -3.25 10.16
C CYS A 16 -8.61 -3.86 8.82
N TRP A 17 -9.18 -3.05 7.92
CA TRP A 17 -9.54 -3.48 6.57
C TRP A 17 -8.35 -3.99 5.76
N ILE A 18 -7.20 -3.30 5.77
CA ILE A 18 -5.99 -3.75 5.07
C ILE A 18 -5.53 -5.10 5.62
N ASN A 19 -5.49 -5.25 6.95
CA ASN A 19 -5.07 -6.48 7.61
C ASN A 19 -5.98 -7.66 7.28
N GLU A 20 -7.29 -7.46 7.31
CA GLU A 20 -8.26 -8.49 6.94
C GLU A 20 -8.15 -8.86 5.45
N THR A 21 -8.02 -7.86 4.58
CA THR A 21 -7.98 -8.07 3.12
C THR A 21 -6.69 -8.78 2.68
N LEU A 22 -5.55 -8.36 3.22
CA LEU A 22 -4.23 -8.84 2.79
C LEU A 22 -3.64 -9.92 3.71
N GLN A 23 -4.35 -10.28 4.78
CA GLN A 23 -3.87 -11.19 5.83
C GLN A 23 -2.55 -10.69 6.44
N THR A 24 -2.49 -9.40 6.78
CA THR A 24 -1.32 -8.74 7.40
C THR A 24 -1.57 -8.43 8.88
N ASN A 25 -0.51 -8.05 9.59
CA ASN A 25 -0.54 -7.70 11.02
C ASN A 25 0.01 -6.29 11.28
N PHE A 26 -0.40 -5.29 10.51
CA PHE A 26 -0.02 -3.90 10.74
C PHE A 26 -0.64 -3.37 12.03
N THR A 27 0.17 -2.73 12.85
CA THR A 27 -0.22 -2.08 14.10
C THR A 27 -0.20 -0.56 13.97
N GLN A 28 0.46 -0.03 12.94
CA GLN A 28 0.66 1.40 12.70
C GLN A 28 0.48 1.73 11.22
N VAL A 29 -0.16 2.88 10.91
CA VAL A 29 -0.42 3.33 9.53
C VAL A 29 0.88 3.62 8.78
N GLU A 30 1.93 3.96 9.50
CA GLU A 30 3.27 4.20 9.02
C GLU A 30 3.86 2.98 8.31
N GLN A 31 3.40 1.76 8.62
CA GLN A 31 3.83 0.54 7.93
C GLN A 31 3.37 0.51 6.46
N CYS A 32 2.26 1.17 6.14
CA CYS A 32 1.78 1.33 4.76
C CYS A 32 2.68 2.25 3.92
N ARG A 33 3.55 3.06 4.55
CA ARG A 33 4.48 3.97 3.86
C ARG A 33 5.44 3.24 2.91
N SER A 34 5.67 1.95 3.13
CA SER A 34 6.51 1.15 2.24
C SER A 34 5.94 1.00 0.83
N GLY A 35 4.63 1.21 0.64
CA GLY A 35 3.92 0.99 -0.61
C GLY A 35 3.64 -0.49 -0.92
N ALA A 36 4.16 -1.43 -0.13
CA ALA A 36 4.03 -2.86 -0.42
C ALA A 36 2.58 -3.37 -0.32
N CYS A 37 1.82 -2.90 0.67
CA CYS A 37 0.40 -3.25 0.83
C CYS A 37 -0.44 -2.75 -0.35
N PHE A 38 -0.14 -1.56 -0.88
CA PHE A 38 -0.81 -1.06 -2.08
C PHE A 38 -0.46 -1.89 -3.31
N CYS A 39 0.78 -2.35 -3.44
CA CYS A 39 1.15 -3.27 -4.52
C CYS A 39 0.31 -4.56 -4.45
N GLN A 40 0.13 -5.12 -3.25
CA GLN A 40 -0.72 -6.29 -3.06
C GLN A 40 -2.19 -6.02 -3.39
N LEU A 41 -2.75 -4.87 -2.98
CA LEU A 41 -4.13 -4.51 -3.29
C LEU A 41 -4.37 -4.41 -4.80
N ILE A 42 -3.42 -3.81 -5.53
CA ILE A 42 -3.54 -3.68 -6.98
C ILE A 42 -3.40 -5.03 -7.68
N ASP A 43 -2.49 -5.88 -7.24
CA ASP A 43 -2.37 -7.24 -7.78
C ASP A 43 -3.59 -8.11 -7.43
N LEU A 44 -4.21 -7.90 -6.25
CA LEU A 44 -5.45 -8.58 -5.86
C LEU A 44 -6.62 -8.17 -6.77
N LEU A 45 -6.77 -6.88 -7.08
CA LEU A 45 -7.81 -6.37 -7.97
C LEU A 45 -7.55 -6.72 -9.44
N PHE A 46 -6.28 -6.71 -9.85
CA PHE A 46 -5.84 -6.95 -11.22
C PHE A 46 -4.66 -7.94 -11.21
N PRO A 47 -4.94 -9.26 -11.15
CA PRO A 47 -3.90 -10.28 -11.04
C PRO A 47 -2.84 -10.19 -12.14
N GLY A 48 -1.57 -10.17 -11.74
CA GLY A 48 -0.42 -10.06 -12.64
C GLY A 48 -0.11 -8.64 -13.10
N SER A 49 -0.78 -7.62 -12.54
CA SER A 49 -0.49 -6.21 -12.83
C SER A 49 0.85 -5.75 -12.27
N ILE A 50 1.31 -6.37 -11.18
CA ILE A 50 2.59 -6.11 -10.53
C ILE A 50 3.35 -7.43 -10.34
N ASP A 51 4.65 -7.42 -10.64
CA ASP A 51 5.53 -8.55 -10.33
C ASP A 51 5.84 -8.58 -8.82
N MET A 52 5.00 -9.29 -8.07
CA MET A 52 5.07 -9.35 -6.61
C MET A 52 6.39 -9.93 -6.09
N SER A 53 7.15 -10.67 -6.91
CA SER A 53 8.49 -11.17 -6.53
C SER A 53 9.52 -10.05 -6.35
N LYS A 54 9.28 -8.88 -6.95
CA LYS A 54 10.17 -7.70 -6.88
C LYS A 54 9.78 -6.72 -5.78
N VAL A 55 8.57 -6.81 -5.25
CA VAL A 55 8.06 -5.93 -4.20
C VAL A 55 8.84 -6.16 -2.89
N LYS A 56 9.21 -5.07 -2.22
CA LYS A 56 9.98 -5.09 -0.97
C LYS A 56 9.04 -4.91 0.21
N PHE A 57 8.68 -6.02 0.86
CA PHE A 57 7.70 -6.05 1.97
C PHE A 57 8.26 -5.61 3.32
N GLU A 58 9.47 -6.05 3.66
CA GLU A 58 10.06 -5.87 5.01
C GLU A 58 11.12 -4.76 5.05
N SER A 59 11.32 -4.03 3.95
CA SER A 59 12.35 -3.00 3.91
C SER A 59 11.95 -1.76 4.70
N GLN A 60 12.95 -1.08 5.27
CA GLN A 60 12.82 0.25 5.88
C GLN A 60 13.59 1.32 5.09
N LYS A 61 14.12 0.96 3.92
CA LYS A 61 14.94 1.86 3.10
C LYS A 61 14.05 2.69 2.18
N ARG A 62 14.30 4.01 2.15
CA ARG A 62 13.59 4.92 1.24
C ARG A 62 13.74 4.53 -0.23
N SER A 63 14.88 3.99 -0.64
CA SER A 63 15.10 3.48 -2.01
C SER A 63 14.08 2.39 -2.38
N ASP A 64 13.76 1.53 -1.42
CA ASP A 64 12.90 0.37 -1.64
C ASP A 64 11.43 0.81 -1.68
N PHE A 65 11.08 1.85 -0.91
CA PHE A 65 9.78 2.49 -1.00
C PHE A 65 9.59 3.10 -2.39
N MET A 66 10.55 3.87 -2.88
CA MET A 66 10.51 4.44 -4.24
C MET A 66 10.34 3.36 -5.30
N GLN A 67 11.03 2.22 -5.14
CA GLN A 67 10.89 1.08 -6.03
C GLN A 67 9.46 0.51 -6.00
N ASN A 68 8.87 0.29 -4.83
CA ASN A 68 7.49 -0.17 -4.70
C ASN A 68 6.50 0.81 -5.36
N TYR A 69 6.65 2.13 -5.12
CA TYR A 69 5.82 3.15 -5.75
C TYR A 69 5.99 3.21 -7.27
N SER A 70 7.18 2.92 -7.81
CA SER A 70 7.40 2.85 -9.26
C SER A 70 6.59 1.72 -9.91
N PHE A 71 6.38 0.61 -9.20
CA PHE A 71 5.53 -0.49 -9.66
C PHE A 71 4.06 -0.09 -9.68
N LEU A 72 3.58 0.56 -8.61
CA LEU A 72 2.21 1.11 -8.55
C LEU A 72 1.93 2.07 -9.70
N GLN A 73 2.81 3.06 -9.91
CA GLN A 73 2.68 4.02 -11.01
C GLN A 73 2.64 3.32 -12.38
N THR A 74 3.44 2.27 -12.55
CA THR A 74 3.46 1.50 -13.80
C THR A 74 2.18 0.70 -13.99
N ALA A 75 1.65 0.09 -12.93
CA ALA A 75 0.37 -0.62 -12.97
C ALA A 75 -0.79 0.35 -13.25
N PHE A 76 -0.83 1.50 -12.58
CA PHE A 76 -1.86 2.53 -12.77
C PHE A 76 -1.92 3.00 -14.23
N ARG A 77 -0.75 3.32 -14.81
CA ARG A 77 -0.67 3.69 -16.24
C ARG A 77 -1.21 2.60 -17.17
N LYS A 78 -0.88 1.33 -16.91
CA LYS A 78 -1.38 0.19 -17.73
C LYS A 78 -2.88 0.00 -17.59
N LEU A 79 -3.44 0.27 -16.42
CA LEU A 79 -4.85 0.15 -16.10
C LEU A 79 -5.67 1.38 -16.50
N GLY A 80 -5.03 2.45 -17.00
CA GLY A 80 -5.69 3.71 -17.34
C GLY A 80 -6.11 4.55 -16.13
N ILE A 81 -5.54 4.29 -14.95
CA ILE A 81 -5.78 5.07 -13.74
C ILE A 81 -4.96 6.36 -13.83
N THR A 82 -5.63 7.51 -13.85
CA THR A 82 -5.01 8.84 -14.04
C THR A 82 -4.65 9.54 -12.74
N GLU A 83 -5.06 9.00 -11.60
CA GLU A 83 -4.76 9.57 -10.29
C GLU A 83 -3.25 9.53 -10.01
N SER A 84 -2.72 10.65 -9.52
CA SER A 84 -1.31 10.76 -9.13
C SER A 84 -1.08 10.14 -7.76
N ILE A 85 0.00 9.37 -7.63
CA ILE A 85 0.47 8.76 -6.37
C ILE A 85 1.71 9.50 -5.89
#